data_AF-A0A081NW65-F1
#
_entry.id   AF-A0A081NW65-F1
#
_cell.length_a   1.000
_cell.length_b   1.000
_cell.length_c   1.000
_cell.angle_alpha   90.00
_cell.angle_beta   90.00
_cell.angle_gamma   90.00
#
_symmetry.space_group_name_H-M   'P 1'
#
loop_
_entity.id
_entity.type
_entity.pdbx_description
1 polymer ?
#
loop_
_entity_poly.entity_id
_entity_poly.type
_entity_poly.pdbx_seq_one_letter_code
_entity_poly.pdbx_strand_id
1 'polypeptide(L)' 'MGVLVSRREDYTQYEISHFSEETLQSEMKTILNQMEEAVQQGESLTSEYVVQLSQQLDRYVLIAQIRKIRCVN' A
#
# COMPACT_ATOMS: atom_id res chain seq x y z
N MET A 1 23.98 13.07 -24.25
CA MET A 1 23.78 12.26 -23.03
C MET A 1 22.45 12.69 -22.42
N GLY A 2 21.38 11.91 -22.63
CA GLY A 2 20.06 12.19 -22.04
C GLY A 2 20.01 11.57 -20.64
N VAL A 3 19.77 12.39 -19.62
CA VAL A 3 19.72 11.96 -18.23
C VAL A 3 18.55 10.98 -18.06
N LEU A 4 18.87 9.77 -17.58
CA LEU A 4 17.93 8.73 -17.19
C LEU A 4 17.13 9.18 -15.96
N VAL A 5 16.01 9.86 -16.16
CA VAL A 5 14.96 10.06 -15.14
C VAL A 5 13.69 9.43 -15.69
N SER A 6 13.61 8.09 -15.65
CA SER A 6 12.36 7.35 -15.93
C SER A 6 12.54 5.91 -15.47
N ARG A 7 12.61 5.70 -14.15
CA ARG A 7 12.53 4.32 -13.63
C ARG A 7 11.92 4.19 -12.25
N ARG A 8 11.85 5.25 -11.44
CA ARG A 8 11.18 5.17 -10.12
C ARG A 8 9.72 5.62 -10.18
N GLU A 9 9.39 6.60 -11.02
CA GLU A 9 8.02 7.12 -11.12
C GLU A 9 7.07 6.15 -11.85
N ASP A 10 7.57 5.43 -12.86
CA ASP A 10 6.76 4.50 -13.66
C ASP A 10 6.20 3.30 -12.87
N TYR A 11 6.97 2.72 -11.94
CA TYR A 11 6.49 1.59 -11.14
C TYR A 11 5.41 2.00 -10.14
N THR A 12 5.57 3.16 -9.49
CA THR A 12 4.53 3.72 -8.62
C THR A 12 3.27 4.03 -9.41
N GLN A 13 3.40 4.60 -10.61
CA GLN A 13 2.26 5.01 -11.42
C GLN A 13 1.50 3.81 -12.02
N TYR A 14 2.19 2.71 -12.34
CA TYR A 14 1.61 1.45 -12.80
C TYR A 14 0.74 0.79 -11.70
N GLU A 15 1.27 0.68 -10.48
CA GLU A 15 0.51 0.18 -9.30
C GLU A 15 -0.68 1.11 -8.98
N ILE A 16 -0.50 2.43 -9.07
CA ILE A 16 -1.55 3.42 -8.83
C ILE A 16 -2.65 3.38 -9.88
N SER A 17 -2.40 2.95 -11.11
CA SER A 17 -3.43 2.87 -12.16
C SER A 17 -4.14 1.53 -12.25
N HIS A 18 -3.55 0.44 -11.74
CA HIS A 18 -4.07 -0.92 -11.96
C HIS A 18 -5.11 -1.37 -10.92
N PHE A 19 -5.05 -0.88 -9.68
CA PHE A 19 -6.05 -1.25 -8.66
C PHE A 19 -7.34 -0.46 -8.86
N SER A 20 -8.54 -1.08 -8.86
CA SER A 20 -9.76 -0.27 -8.66
C SER A 20 -9.79 0.26 -7.22
N GLU A 21 -10.60 1.27 -6.92
CA GLU A 21 -10.76 1.76 -5.54
C GLU A 21 -11.34 0.67 -4.63
N GLU A 22 -12.26 -0.15 -5.17
CA GLU A 22 -12.86 -1.30 -4.48
C GLU A 22 -11.82 -2.40 -4.17
N THR A 23 -10.97 -2.75 -5.15
CA THR A 23 -9.89 -3.73 -4.92
C THR A 23 -8.88 -3.20 -3.90
N LEU A 24 -8.50 -1.92 -4.01
CA LEU A 24 -7.59 -1.28 -3.06
C LEU A 24 -8.16 -1.33 -1.63
N GLN A 25 -9.42 -0.97 -1.45
CA GLN A 25 -10.10 -1.01 -0.15
C GLN A 25 -10.22 -2.44 0.39
N SER A 26 -10.51 -3.41 -0.47
CA SER A 26 -10.57 -4.83 -0.09
C SER A 26 -9.22 -5.33 0.42
N GLU A 27 -8.13 -5.06 -0.30
CA GLU A 27 -6.78 -5.45 0.10
C GLU A 27 -6.37 -4.81 1.43
N MET A 28 -6.63 -3.51 1.61
CA MET A 28 -6.37 -2.82 2.88
C MET A 28 -7.13 -3.46 4.05
N LYS A 29 -8.39 -3.85 3.83
CA LYS A 29 -9.21 -4.51 4.85
C LYS A 29 -8.68 -5.90 5.19
N THR A 30 -8.25 -6.67 4.20
CA THR A 30 -7.64 -7.99 4.42
C THR A 30 -6.38 -7.88 5.27
N ILE A 31 -5.51 -6.91 4.97
CA ILE A 31 -4.28 -6.68 5.75
C ILE A 31 -4.60 -6.30 7.20
N LEU A 32 -5.58 -5.42 7.41
CA LEU A 32 -6.01 -5.05 8.77
C LEU A 32 -6.52 -6.26 9.56
N ASN A 33 -7.31 -7.13 8.93
CA ASN A 33 -7.77 -8.37 9.56
C ASN A 33 -6.58 -9.29 9.89
N GLN A 34 -5.60 -9.43 8.99
CA GLN A 34 -4.39 -10.24 9.24
C GLN A 34 -3.55 -9.68 10.39
N MET A 35 -3.44 -8.35 10.52
CA MET A 35 -2.78 -7.71 11.65
C MET A 35 -3.55 -7.93 12.95
N GLU A 36 -4.89 -7.83 12.93
CA GLU A 36 -5.75 -8.11 14.08
C GLU A 36 -5.61 -9.57 14.54
N GLU A 37 -5.66 -10.52 13.61
CA GLU A 37 -5.46 -11.94 13.91
C GLU A 37 -4.07 -12.21 14.50
N ALA A 38 -3.02 -11.59 13.97
CA ALA A 38 -1.67 -11.71 14.51
C ALA A 38 -1.61 -11.24 15.97
N VAL A 39 -2.17 -10.06 16.25
CA VAL A 39 -2.21 -9.50 17.61
C VAL A 39 -3.04 -10.38 18.54
N GLN A 40 -4.17 -10.93 18.09
CA GLN A 40 -5.00 -11.85 18.86
C GLN A 40 -4.29 -13.18 19.16
N GLN A 41 -3.44 -13.66 18.24
CA GLN A 41 -2.60 -14.84 18.43
C GLN A 41 -1.39 -14.57 19.34
N GLY A 42 -1.19 -13.33 19.79
CA GLY A 42 -0.09 -12.93 20.66
C GLY A 42 1.21 -12.61 19.93
N GLU A 43 1.16 -12.42 18.61
CA GLU A 43 2.31 -11.88 17.86
C GLU A 43 2.65 -10.47 18.34
N SER A 44 3.95 -10.21 18.47
CA SER A 44 4.41 -8.85 18.76
C SER A 44 4.11 -7.95 17.57
N LEU A 45 3.70 -6.70 17.84
CA LEU A 45 3.61 -5.67 16.81
C LEU A 45 4.94 -5.38 16.11
N THR A 46 6.05 -5.77 16.75
CA THR A 46 7.40 -5.67 16.19
C THR A 46 7.86 -6.94 15.48
N SER A 47 7.00 -7.96 15.40
CA SER A 47 7.27 -9.19 14.66
C SER A 47 7.47 -8.83 13.18
N GLU A 48 8.42 -9.49 12.51
CA GLU A 48 8.71 -9.24 11.10
C GLU A 48 7.45 -9.34 10.25
N TYR A 49 6.57 -10.29 10.58
CA TYR A 49 5.27 -10.46 9.92
C TYR A 49 4.38 -9.22 10.04
N VAL A 50 4.19 -8.68 11.25
CA VAL A 50 3.35 -7.50 11.48
C VAL A 50 3.98 -6.24 10.87
N VAL A 51 5.32 -6.15 10.88
CA VAL A 51 6.06 -5.07 10.21
C VAL A 51 5.85 -5.11 8.69
N GLN A 52 5.90 -6.29 8.07
CA GLN A 52 5.65 -6.45 6.63
C GLN A 52 4.21 -6.08 6.26
N LEU A 53 3.22 -6.51 7.05
CA LEU A 53 1.81 -6.11 6.87
C LEU A 53 1.64 -4.59 6.98
N SER A 54 2.30 -3.96 7.95
CA SER A 54 2.28 -2.51 8.13
C SER A 54 2.86 -1.77 6.91
N GLN A 55 4.01 -2.22 6.40
CA GLN A 55 4.62 -1.65 5.19
C GLN A 55 3.74 -1.81 3.95
N GLN A 56 3.01 -2.93 3.84
CA GLN A 56 2.07 -3.14 2.74
C GLN A 56 0.86 -2.21 2.85
N LEU A 57 0.33 -2.01 4.06
CA LEU A 57 -0.75 -1.06 4.30
C LEU A 57 -0.33 0.37 3.97
N ASP A 58 0.86 0.79 4.37
CA ASP A 58 1.41 2.13 4.05
C ASP A 58 1.50 2.37 2.54
N ARG A 59 1.92 1.37 1.75
CA ARG A 59 1.93 1.47 0.28
C ARG A 59 0.53 1.74 -0.27
N TYR A 60 -0.48 1.02 0.21
CA TYR A 60 -1.85 1.20 -0.26
C TYR A 60 -2.47 2.54 0.17
N VAL A 61 -2.14 3.02 1.37
CA VAL A 61 -2.51 4.37 1.83
C VAL A 61 -1.92 5.44 0.92
N LEU A 62 -0.64 5.32 0.56
CA LEU A 62 0.01 6.26 -0.37
C LEU A 62 -0.67 6.26 -1.74
N ILE A 63 -1.02 5.08 -2.27
CA ILE A 63 -1.75 4.95 -3.55
C ILE A 63 -3.12 5.67 -3.46
N ALA A 64 -3.88 5.42 -2.39
CA ALA A 64 -5.17 6.07 -2.16
C ALA A 64 -5.05 7.59 -2.07
N GLN A 65 -4.04 8.09 -1.34
CA GLN A 65 -3.78 9.52 -1.19
C GLN A 65 -3.40 10.17 -2.52
N ILE A 66 -2.52 9.54 -3.31
CA ILE A 66 -2.12 10.06 -4.62
C ILE A 66 -3.33 10.15 -5.56
N ARG A 67 -4.21 9.15 -5.58
CA ARG A 67 -5.47 9.20 -6.36
C ARG A 67 -6.37 10.33 -5.89
N LYS A 68 -6.54 10.48 -4.58
CA LYS A 68 -7.36 11.56 -4.01
C LYS A 68 -6.83 12.93 -4.43
N ILE A 69 -5.51 13.14 -4.39
CA ILE A 69 -4.90 14.39 -4.85
C ILE A 69 -5.11 14.60 -6.36
N ARG A 70 -4.99 13.55 -7.18
CA ARG A 70 -5.22 13.62 -8.63
C ARG A 70 -6.68 13.98 -9.00
N CYS A 71 -7.67 13.56 -8.21
CA CYS A 71 -9.09 13.87 -8.47
C CYS A 71 -9.53 15.25 -7.99
N VAL A 72 -8.75 15.94 -7.15
CA VAL A 72 -9.10 17.26 -6.58
C VAL A 72 -8.58 18.42 -7.43
N ASN A 73 -7.85 18.14 -8.50
CA ASN A 73 -7.20 19.11 -9.37
C ASN A 73 -7.73 19.05 -10.81
#